data_AF-A0A961A159-F1
#
_entry.id   AF-A0A961A159-F1
#
_cell.length_a   1.000
_cell.length_b   1.000
_cell.length_c   1.000
_cell.angle_alpha   90.00
_cell.angle_beta   90.00
_cell.angle_gamma   90.00
#
_symmetry.space_group_name_H-M   'P 1'
#
loop_
_entity.id
_entity.type
_entity.pdbx_description
1 polymer ?
#
loop_
_entity_poly.entity_id
_entity_poly.type
_entity_poly.pdbx_seq_one_letter_code
_entity_poly.pdbx_strand_id
1 'polypeptide(L)'
;MIVFDNIKRTDASFMKNSESEFEFYNRSSKPEVESVRRLIEEFISHYPEKEVIELVHRLRSTDNANFRSAVFELFLHEALLRQGYTLSI
;
A
#
# COMPACT_ATOMS: atom_id res chain seq x y z
N MET A 1 8.24 -2.64 7.15
CA MET A 1 8.92 -1.69 6.24
C MET A 1 7.97 -0.53 5.95
N ILE A 2 8.45 0.70 5.78
CA ILE A 2 7.59 1.87 5.52
C ILE A 2 7.27 1.97 4.02
N VAL A 3 5.99 2.10 3.67
CA VAL A 3 5.53 2.21 2.27
C VAL A 3 5.40 3.67 1.86
N PHE A 4 4.73 4.47 2.70
CA PHE A 4 4.42 5.86 2.41
C PHE A 4 5.41 6.81 3.06
N ASP A 5 5.62 7.97 2.45
CA ASP A 5 6.62 8.90 2.95
C ASP A 5 6.18 9.52 4.27
N ASN A 6 7.14 9.71 5.18
CA ASN A 6 6.90 10.39 6.45
C ASN A 6 6.89 11.90 6.23
N ILE A 7 5.78 12.41 5.70
CA ILE A 7 5.57 13.82 5.38
C ILE A 7 4.34 14.38 6.07
N LYS A 8 4.36 15.69 6.36
CA LYS A 8 3.17 16.42 6.78
C LYS A 8 2.24 16.59 5.58
N ARG A 9 1.14 15.85 5.55
CA ARG A 9 0.12 15.92 4.50
C ARG A 9 -0.89 17.02 4.82
N THR A 10 -1.08 17.95 3.90
CA THR A 10 -2.04 19.07 4.03
C THR A 10 -2.98 19.21 2.84
N ASP A 11 -2.79 18.39 1.81
CA ASP A 11 -3.54 18.48 0.55
C ASP A 11 -4.75 17.52 0.57
N ALA A 12 -5.95 18.08 0.69
CA ALA A 12 -7.22 17.35 0.66
C ALA A 12 -7.89 17.35 -0.72
N SER A 13 -7.22 17.81 -1.77
CA SER A 13 -7.79 17.82 -3.12
C SER A 13 -8.08 16.40 -3.63
N PHE A 14 -8.91 16.30 -4.67
CA PHE A 14 -9.15 15.02 -5.34
C PHE A 14 -7.90 14.56 -6.11
N MET A 15 -7.88 13.28 -6.50
CA MET A 15 -6.85 12.73 -7.37
C MET A 15 -6.81 13.51 -8.69
N LYS A 16 -5.60 13.81 -9.17
CA LYS A 16 -5.42 14.52 -10.45
C LYS A 16 -5.36 13.51 -11.58
N ASN A 17 -5.76 13.89 -12.79
CA ASN A 17 -5.71 13.00 -13.96
C ASN A 17 -4.29 12.52 -14.32
N SER A 18 -3.27 13.32 -14.00
CA SER A 18 -1.87 13.01 -14.27
C SER A 18 -1.17 12.27 -13.12
N GLU A 19 -1.89 11.97 -12.05
CA GLU A 19 -1.33 11.41 -10.83
C GLU A 19 -1.53 9.89 -10.81
N SER A 20 -0.51 9.16 -10.36
CA SER A 20 -0.64 7.74 -10.06
C SER A 20 -1.40 7.49 -8.76
N GLU A 21 -1.94 6.29 -8.59
CA GLU A 21 -2.64 5.93 -7.35
C GLU A 21 -1.70 6.04 -6.15
N PHE A 22 -0.45 5.58 -6.26
CA PHE A 22 0.53 5.72 -5.19
C PHE A 22 0.74 7.19 -4.80
N GLU A 23 0.97 8.08 -5.76
CA GLU A 23 1.18 9.51 -5.49
C GLU A 23 -0.03 10.10 -4.74
N PHE A 24 -1.24 9.78 -5.17
CA PHE A 24 -2.47 10.23 -4.51
C PHE A 24 -2.54 9.74 -3.05
N TYR A 25 -2.35 8.44 -2.82
CA TYR A 25 -2.31 7.89 -1.48
C TYR A 25 -1.17 8.52 -0.66
N ASN A 26 -0.01 8.76 -1.25
CA ASN A 26 1.16 9.28 -0.57
C ASN A 26 1.01 10.76 -0.18
N ARG A 27 0.36 11.60 -0.98
CA ARG A 27 0.19 13.04 -0.66
C ARG A 27 -1.06 13.39 0.14
N SER A 28 -2.14 12.64 -0.03
CA SER A 28 -3.49 13.10 0.36
C SER A 28 -3.68 13.13 1.88
N SER A 29 -4.17 14.26 2.38
CA SER A 29 -4.50 14.48 3.80
C SER A 29 -5.91 14.07 4.17
N LYS A 30 -6.66 13.45 3.26
CA LYS A 30 -8.03 12.97 3.53
C LYS A 30 -8.03 11.82 4.57
N PRO A 31 -8.91 11.86 5.59
CA PRO A 31 -8.97 10.83 6.64
C PRO A 31 -9.22 9.40 6.11
N GLU A 32 -10.05 9.27 5.07
CA GLU A 32 -10.32 7.99 4.41
C GLU A 32 -9.08 7.42 3.73
N VAL A 33 -8.26 8.28 3.12
CA VAL A 33 -6.99 7.87 2.48
C VAL A 33 -5.95 7.51 3.53
N GLU A 34 -5.93 8.21 4.67
CA GLU A 34 -5.11 7.84 5.82
C GLU A 34 -5.45 6.45 6.35
N SER A 35 -6.73 6.13 6.48
CA SER A 35 -7.18 4.80 6.89
C SER A 35 -6.65 3.71 5.97
N VAL A 36 -6.70 3.94 4.65
CA VAL A 36 -6.15 2.98 3.67
C VAL A 36 -4.63 2.85 3.79
N ARG A 37 -3.90 3.95 3.94
CA ARG A 37 -2.43 3.89 4.15
C ARG A 37 -2.07 3.08 5.38
N ARG A 38 -2.78 3.29 6.49
CA ARG A 38 -2.56 2.56 7.75
C ARG A 38 -2.80 1.07 7.58
N LEU A 39 -3.85 0.67 6.86
CA LEU A 39 -4.11 -0.74 6.56
C LEU A 39 -2.99 -1.37 5.71
N ILE A 40 -2.53 -0.65 4.68
CA ILE A 40 -1.41 -1.14 3.84
C ILE A 40 -0.15 -1.32 4.69
N GLU A 41 0.20 -0.35 5.54
CA GLU A 41 1.39 -0.47 6.42
C GLU A 41 1.24 -1.59 7.45
N GLU A 42 0.03 -1.79 8.01
CA GLU A 42 -0.29 -2.91 8.90
C GLU A 42 -0.07 -4.24 8.19
N PHE A 43 -0.61 -4.44 6.99
CA PHE A 43 -0.51 -5.71 6.26
C PHE A 43 0.94 -5.98 5.85
N ILE A 44 1.69 -4.93 5.50
CA ILE A 44 3.13 -5.02 5.19
C ILE A 44 3.94 -5.47 6.41
N SER A 45 3.50 -5.15 7.63
CA SER A 45 4.17 -5.63 8.84
C SER A 45 4.06 -7.13 9.07
N HIS A 46 3.09 -7.79 8.43
CA HIS A 46 2.93 -9.25 8.45
C HIS A 46 3.53 -9.95 7.23
N TYR A 47 4.00 -9.20 6.22
CA TYR A 47 4.52 -9.77 4.97
C TYR A 47 5.94 -10.37 5.17
N PRO A 48 6.29 -11.48 4.50
CA PRO A 48 7.60 -12.10 4.62
C PRO A 48 8.77 -11.16 4.28
N GLU A 49 9.79 -11.12 5.15
CA GLU A 49 10.92 -10.18 5.05
C GLU A 49 11.70 -10.28 3.73
N LYS A 50 11.78 -11.45 3.12
CA LYS A 50 12.55 -11.66 1.88
C LYS A 50 11.87 -11.02 0.66
N GLU A 51 10.55 -11.03 0.62
CA GLU A 51 9.76 -10.62 -0.56
C GLU A 51 9.18 -9.21 -0.41
N VAL A 52 9.11 -8.68 0.82
CA VAL A 52 8.51 -7.36 1.09
C VAL A 52 9.18 -6.22 0.32
N ILE A 53 10.47 -6.36 -0.03
CA ILE A 53 11.21 -5.35 -0.79
C ILE A 53 10.62 -5.17 -2.20
N GLU A 54 10.40 -6.27 -2.91
CA GLU A 54 9.83 -6.26 -4.26
C GLU A 54 8.37 -5.75 -4.22
N LEU A 55 7.59 -6.22 -3.24
CA LEU A 55 6.21 -5.80 -3.08
C LEU A 55 6.10 -4.29 -2.84
N VAL A 56 6.95 -3.72 -1.98
CA VAL A 56 6.95 -2.27 -1.73
C VAL A 56 7.45 -1.50 -2.96
N HIS A 57 8.38 -2.05 -3.74
CA HIS A 57 8.76 -1.43 -5.01
C HIS A 57 7.55 -1.30 -5.96
N ARG A 58 6.74 -2.37 -6.10
CA ARG A 58 5.50 -2.31 -6.89
C ARG A 58 4.43 -1.39 -6.27
N LEU A 59 4.30 -1.36 -4.95
CA LEU A 59 3.40 -0.41 -4.26
C LEU A 59 3.80 1.04 -4.45
N ARG A 60 5.08 1.35 -4.69
CA ARG A 60 5.58 2.71 -4.94
C ARG A 60 5.66 3.07 -6.43
N SER A 61 5.20 2.17 -7.32
CA SER A 61 5.22 2.35 -8.76
C SER A 61 4.29 3.47 -9.22
N THR A 62 4.72 4.26 -10.19
CA THR A 62 3.85 5.22 -10.91
C THR A 62 2.97 4.54 -11.94
N ASP A 63 3.26 3.28 -12.30
CA ASP A 63 2.36 2.43 -13.06
C ASP A 63 1.26 1.86 -12.14
N ASN A 64 0.02 2.27 -12.39
CA ASN A 64 -1.16 1.85 -11.64
C ASN A 64 -1.44 0.34 -11.73
N ALA A 65 -0.99 -0.35 -12.79
CA ALA A 65 -1.15 -1.80 -12.89
C ALA A 65 -0.31 -2.52 -11.82
N ASN A 66 0.94 -2.09 -11.64
CA ASN A 66 1.82 -2.60 -10.59
C ASN A 66 1.28 -2.29 -9.19
N PHE A 67 0.83 -1.06 -8.97
CA PHE A 67 0.23 -0.66 -7.69
C PHE A 67 -0.97 -1.56 -7.33
N ARG A 68 -1.93 -1.69 -8.24
CA ARG A 68 -3.15 -2.49 -8.01
C ARG A 68 -2.85 -3.96 -7.82
N SER A 69 -1.93 -4.52 -8.60
CA SER A 69 -1.49 -5.90 -8.48
C SER A 69 -0.87 -6.17 -7.10
N ALA A 70 0.03 -5.29 -6.65
CA ALA A 70 0.66 -5.41 -5.33
C ALA A 70 -0.33 -5.21 -4.17
N VAL A 71 -1.28 -4.27 -4.28
CA VAL A 71 -2.36 -4.12 -3.28
C VAL A 71 -3.23 -5.38 -3.22
N PHE A 72 -3.57 -5.97 -4.36
CA PHE A 72 -4.36 -7.21 -4.41
C PHE A 72 -3.61 -8.38 -3.77
N GLU A 73 -2.34 -8.55 -4.09
CA GLU A 73 -1.47 -9.57 -3.50
C GLU A 73 -1.37 -9.42 -1.97
N LEU A 74 -1.10 -8.19 -1.50
CA LEU A 74 -1.02 -7.87 -0.08
C LEU A 74 -2.34 -8.16 0.65
N PHE A 75 -3.46 -7.76 0.05
CA PHE A 75 -4.79 -8.02 0.59
C PHE A 75 -5.08 -9.52 0.68
N LEU A 76 -4.77 -10.29 -0.37
CA LEU A 76 -4.99 -11.73 -0.39
C LEU A 76 -4.14 -12.44 0.66
N HIS A 77 -2.87 -12.06 0.78
CA HIS A 77 -1.97 -12.54 1.82
C HIS A 77 -2.55 -12.32 3.22
N GLU A 78 -2.91 -11.09 3.54
CA GLU A 78 -3.48 -10.75 4.85
C GLU A 78 -4.82 -11.47 5.09
N ALA A 79 -5.70 -11.55 4.09
CA ALA A 79 -6.98 -12.23 4.20
C ALA A 79 -6.83 -13.72 4.52
N LEU A 80 -5.82 -14.39 3.96
CA LEU A 80 -5.51 -15.78 4.26
C LEU A 80 -4.90 -15.93 5.66
N LEU A 81 -3.96 -15.05 6.04
CA LEU A 81 -3.40 -15.04 7.40
C LEU A 81 -4.49 -14.88 8.47
N ARG A 82 -5.42 -13.94 8.28
CA ARG A 82 -6.53 -13.70 9.22
C ARG A 82 -7.50 -14.88 9.34
N GLN A 83 -7.54 -15.75 8.34
CA GLN A 83 -8.30 -17.01 8.40
C GLN A 83 -7.55 -18.14 9.12
N GLY A 84 -6.31 -17.90 9.58
CA GLY A 84 -5.50 -18.88 10.29
C GLY A 84 -4.67 -19.78 9.38
N TYR A 85 -4.52 -19.43 8.09
CA TYR A 85 -3.63 -20.15 7.19
C TYR A 85 -2.18 -19.74 7.43
N THR A 86 -1.28 -20.73 7.37
CA THR A 86 0.16 -20.49 7.26
C THR A 86 0.54 -20.43 5.79
N LEU A 87 1.10 -19.31 5.36
CA LEU A 87 1.57 -19.12 4.01
C LEU A 87 3.06 -19.46 3.92
N SER A 88 3.41 -20.33 2.98
CA SER A 88 4.80 -20.66 2.63
C SER A 88 5.08 -20.22 1.21
N ILE A 89 6.22 -19.56 1.02
CA ILE A 89 6.77 -19.19 -0.28
C ILE A 89 7.64 -20.35 -0.78
#